data_AF-A0A6G6J7J9-F1
#
_entry.id   AF-A0A6G6J7J9-F1
#
_cell.length_a   1.000
_cell.length_b   1.000
_cell.length_c   1.000
_cell.angle_alpha   90.00
_cell.angle_beta   90.00
_cell.angle_gamma   90.00
#
_symmetry.space_group_name_H-M   'P 1'
#
loop_
_entity.id
_entity.type
_entity.pdbx_description
1 polymer ?
#
loop_
_entity_poly.entity_id
_entity_poly.type
_entity_poly.pdbx_seq_one_letter_code
_entity_poly.pdbx_strand_id
1 'polypeptide(L)' 'MTDRPQLSGRDQHNMSAFLGHVLDDYSAGTLSKEQVVSGLAHVLTALDKGNYAEVLNWLEQGRRLIRGLALDE' A
#
# COMPACT_ATOMS: atom_id res chain seq x y z
N MET A 1 7.78 4.42 27.17
CA MET A 1 6.43 4.25 26.61
C MET A 1 6.56 4.40 25.11
N THR A 2 6.50 3.29 24.36
CA THR A 2 6.57 3.34 22.90
C THR A 2 5.17 3.68 22.40
N ASP A 3 4.91 4.96 22.17
CA ASP A 3 3.68 5.42 21.53
C ASP A 3 3.68 4.85 20.12
N ARG A 4 2.97 3.74 19.91
CA ARG A 4 2.77 3.21 18.57
C ARG A 4 1.85 4.19 17.86
N PRO A 5 2.24 4.76 16.71
CA PRO A 5 1.39 5.68 16.00
C PRO A 5 0.07 4.96 15.68
N GLN A 6 -1.01 5.45 16.29
CA GLN A 6 -2.35 4.98 15.95
C GLN A 6 -2.73 5.59 14.60
N LEU A 7 -3.11 4.72 13.66
CA LEU A 7 -3.66 5.16 12.40
C LEU A 7 -4.90 6.01 12.67
N SER A 8 -4.89 7.24 12.18
CA SER A 8 -6.05 8.11 12.22
C SER A 8 -7.16 7.53 11.34
N GLY A 9 -8.40 7.99 11.53
CA GLY A 9 -9.52 7.59 10.66
C GLY A 9 -9.25 7.86 9.17
N ARG A 10 -8.51 8.94 8.86
CA ARG A 10 -8.04 9.24 7.48
C ARG A 10 -7.07 8.17 6.96
N ASP A 11 -6.15 7.71 7.81
CA ASP A 11 -5.16 6.71 7.41
C ASP A 11 -5.82 5.35 7.17
N GLN A 12 -6.79 4.98 7.99
CA GLN A 12 -7.61 3.78 7.78
C GLN A 12 -8.44 3.85 6.50
N HIS A 13 -9.02 5.02 6.20
CA HIS A 13 -9.74 5.26 4.95
C HIS A 13 -8.83 5.12 3.73
N ASN A 14 -7.65 5.75 3.77
CA ASN A 14 -6.66 5.69 2.69
C ASN A 14 -6.13 4.25 2.50
N MET A 15 -5.91 3.50 3.58
CA MET A 15 -5.55 2.09 3.52
C MET A 15 -6.64 1.25 2.84
N SER A 16 -7.91 1.47 3.19
CA SER A 16 -9.04 0.77 2.59
C SER A 16 -9.15 1.08 1.08
N ALA A 17 -8.98 2.35 0.71
CA ALA A 17 -8.98 2.79 -0.68
C ALA A 17 -7.80 2.19 -1.48
N PHE A 18 -6.60 2.17 -0.90
CA PHE A 18 -5.42 1.53 -1.48
C PHE A 18 -5.68 0.05 -1.78
N LEU A 19 -6.16 -0.71 -0.79
CA LEU A 19 -6.47 -2.14 -0.97
C LEU A 19 -7.55 -2.37 -2.03
N GLY A 20 -8.60 -1.54 -2.03
CA GLY A 20 -9.65 -1.59 -3.05
C GLY A 20 -9.09 -1.37 -4.46
N HIS A 21 -8.17 -0.43 -4.63
CA HIS A 21 -7.51 -0.17 -5.90
C HIS A 21 -6.61 -1.31 -6.37
N VAL A 22 -5.82 -1.91 -5.47
CA VAL A 22 -5.01 -3.11 -5.79
C VAL A 22 -5.89 -4.23 -6.33
N LEU A 23 -7.04 -4.48 -5.69
CA LEU A 23 -7.96 -5.53 -6.09
C LEU A 23 -8.68 -5.21 -7.41
N ASP A 24 -9.02 -3.95 -7.65
CA ASP A 24 -9.63 -3.49 -8.90
C ASP A 24 -8.67 -3.66 -10.09
N ASP A 25 -7.41 -3.22 -9.95
CA ASP A 25 -6.37 -3.39 -10.98
C ASP A 25 -6.02 -4.88 -11.20
N TYR A 26 -6.05 -5.73 -10.16
CA TYR A 26 -5.93 -7.19 -10.30
C TYR A 26 -7.11 -7.80 -11.06
N SER A 27 -8.34 -7.41 -10.69
CA SER A 27 -9.56 -7.90 -11.33
C SER A 27 -9.66 -7.47 -12.80
N ALA A 28 -9.13 -6.29 -13.14
CA ALA A 28 -9.04 -5.78 -14.50
C ALA A 28 -7.91 -6.44 -15.33
N GLY A 29 -7.09 -7.31 -14.72
CA GLY A 29 -5.92 -7.92 -15.36
C GLY A 29 -4.78 -6.93 -15.63
N THR A 30 -4.84 -5.72 -15.03
CA THR A 30 -3.77 -4.72 -15.13
C THR A 30 -2.56 -5.12 -14.29
N LEU A 31 -2.80 -5.85 -13.20
CA LEU A 31 -1.74 -6.41 -12.36
C LEU A 31 -1.81 -7.93 -12.33
N SER A 32 -0.63 -8.55 -12.38
CA SER A 32 -0.49 -9.96 -12.09
C SER A 32 -0.59 -10.23 -10.59
N LYS A 33 -0.94 -11.47 -10.23
CA LYS A 33 -0.96 -11.92 -8.83
C LYS A 33 0.38 -11.66 -8.13
N GLU A 34 1.49 -11.89 -8.83
CA GLU A 34 2.84 -11.67 -8.32
C GLU A 34 3.09 -10.20 -7.98
N GLN A 35 2.70 -9.28 -8.86
CA GLN A 35 2.82 -7.83 -8.64
C GLN A 35 1.98 -7.36 -7.45
N VAL A 36 0.75 -7.88 -7.31
CA VAL A 36 -0.10 -7.62 -6.15
C VAL A 36 0.55 -8.09 -4.86
N VAL A 37 1.01 -9.34 -4.82
CA VAL A 37 1.65 -9.94 -3.64
C VAL A 37 2.92 -9.18 -3.26
N SER A 38 3.76 -8.83 -4.25
CA SER A 38 4.99 -8.07 -4.03
C SER A 38 4.70 -6.68 -3.46
N GLY A 39 3.74 -5.95 -4.03
CA GLY A 39 3.34 -4.63 -3.54
C GLY A 39 2.79 -4.67 -2.11
N LEU A 40 1.97 -5.65 -1.78
CA LEU A 40 1.46 -5.84 -0.41
C LEU A 40 2.58 -6.22 0.56
N ALA A 41 3.49 -7.10 0.18
CA ALA A 41 4.64 -7.47 0.99
C ALA A 41 5.55 -6.27 1.27
N HIS A 42 5.72 -5.38 0.30
CA HIS A 42 6.49 -4.14 0.46
C HIS A 42 5.88 -3.22 1.53
N VAL A 43 4.56 -3.00 1.48
CA VAL A 43 3.82 -2.20 2.48
C VAL A 43 3.94 -2.82 3.87
N LEU A 44 3.74 -4.13 4.00
CA LEU A 44 3.87 -4.84 5.28
C LEU A 44 5.28 -4.77 5.86
N THR A 45 6.31 -4.86 5.00
CA THR A 45 7.71 -4.74 5.41
C THR A 45 8.03 -3.33 5.90
N ALA A 46 7.50 -2.30 5.25
CA ALA A 46 7.69 -0.92 5.69
C ALA A 46 7.00 -0.65 7.03
N LEU A 47 5.81 -1.23 7.25
CA LEU A 47 5.12 -1.19 8.55
C LEU A 47 5.92 -1.87 9.65
N ASP A 48 6.44 -3.07 9.40
CA ASP A 48 7.28 -3.83 10.34
C ASP A 48 8.53 -3.03 10.76
N LYS A 49 9.17 -2.35 9.79
CA LYS A 49 10.33 -1.48 10.03
C LYS A 49 9.99 -0.16 10.74
N GLY A 50 8.71 0.10 11.01
CA GLY A 50 8.26 1.35 11.63
C GLY A 50 8.33 2.57 10.71
N ASN A 51 8.38 2.36 9.38
CA ASN A 51 8.47 3.44 8.39
C ASN A 51 7.09 4.04 8.08
N TYR A 52 6.37 4.47 9.12
CA TYR A 52 4.97 4.88 9.02
C TYR A 52 4.75 6.08 8.11
N ALA A 53 5.67 7.05 8.11
CA ALA A 53 5.55 8.24 7.24
C ALA A 53 5.53 7.88 5.75
N GLU A 54 6.36 6.91 5.36
CA GLU A 54 6.45 6.43 3.99
C GLU A 54 5.20 5.63 3.60
N VAL A 55 4.71 4.78 4.50
CA VAL A 55 3.45 4.05 4.30
C VAL A 55 2.28 5.02 4.15
N LEU A 56 2.17 6.04 5.00
CA LEU A 56 1.09 7.03 4.90
C LEU A 56 1.15 7.80 3.57
N ASN A 57 2.35 8.19 3.12
CA ASN A 57 2.55 8.82 1.82
C ASN A 57 2.14 7.89 0.66
N TRP A 58 2.42 6.59 0.74
CA TRP A 58 1.97 5.62 -0.25
C TRP A 58 0.45 5.43 -0.25
N LEU A 59 -0.16 5.37 0.92
CA LEU A 59 -1.60 5.28 1.08
C LEU A 59 -2.31 6.52 0.52
N GLU A 60 -1.73 7.71 0.65
CA GLU A 60 -2.22 8.93 0.00
C GLU A 60 -2.08 8.90 -1.53
N GLN A 61 -1.02 8.26 -2.05
CA GLN A 61 -0.79 8.13 -3.49
C GLN A 61 -1.67 7.06 -4.16
N GLY A 62 -2.18 6.09 -3.39
CA GLY A 62 -3.12 5.08 -3.86
C GLY A 62 -2.62 4.31 -5.09
N ARG A 63 -3.36 4.39 -6.20
CA ARG A 63 -3.06 3.69 -7.47
C ARG A 63 -1.70 3.99 -8.09
N ARG A 64 -1.09 5.15 -7.79
CA ARG A 64 0.21 5.51 -8.37
C ARG A 64 1.34 4.62 -7.88
N LEU A 65 1.29 4.19 -6.61
CA LEU A 65 2.31 3.31 -6.04
C LEU A 65 2.40 1.99 -6.79
N ILE A 66 1.23 1.38 -7.04
CA ILE A 66 1.14 0.03 -7.60
C ILE A 66 1.66 0.01 -9.04
N ARG A 67 1.37 1.06 -9.80
CA ARG A 67 1.88 1.25 -11.16
C ARG A 67 3.38 1.54 -11.20
N GLY A 68 3.91 2.23 -10.19
CA GLY A 68 5.35 2.44 -10.04
C GLY A 68 6.09 1.14 -9.72
N LEU A 69 5.58 0.36 -8.76
CA LEU A 69 6.13 -0.94 -8.37
C LEU A 69 6.07 -1.98 -9.49
N ALA A 70 5.04 -1.92 -10.35
CA ALA A 70 4.89 -2.81 -11.50
C ALA A 70 5.86 -2.52 -12.67
N LEU A 71 6.56 -1.37 -12.65
CA LEU A 71 7.47 -0.92 -13.72
C LEU A 71 8.95 -1.04 -13.34
N ASP A 72 9.28 -1.43 -12.11
CA ASP A 72 10.65 -1.57 -11.61
C ASP A 72 11.20 -3.02 -11.74
N GLU A 73 10.54 -3.87 -12.53
CA GLU A 73 11.01 -5.24 -12.91
C GLU A 73 11.71 -5.28 -14.27
#